data_AF-A0A1H4A186-F1
#
_entry.id   AF-A0A1H4A186-F1
#
_cell.length_a   1.000
_cell.length_b   1.000
_cell.length_c   1.000
_cell.angle_alpha   90.00
_cell.angle_beta   90.00
_cell.angle_gamma   90.00
#
_symmetry.space_group_name_H-M   'P 1'
#
loop_
_entity.id
_entity.type
_entity.pdbx_description
1 polymer ?
#
loop_
_entity_poly.entity_id
_entity_poly.type
_entity_poly.pdbx_seq_one_letter_code
_entity_poly.pdbx_strand_id
1 'polypeptide(L)'
;MDSVSFSKKDPIVAQSVIPSQRGAVAVLPQEQEMEKITLPEGKTLRLLALDIFGDREFWIYIYLENKDKIPNPNKVPAGTVLVLPDRSVYSINAADPHSVAKAKSLGDEVLRAF
;
A
#
# COMPACT_ATOMS: atom_id res chain seq x y z
N MET A 1 0.13 -30.50 69.75
CA MET A 1 -0.72 -29.28 69.82
C MET A 1 -0.48 -28.50 68.53
N ASP A 2 -0.78 -29.05 67.37
CA ASP A 2 -2.10 -29.40 66.78
C ASP A 2 -2.69 -28.26 65.93
N SER A 3 -3.08 -28.65 64.71
CA SER A 3 -3.97 -28.00 63.73
C SER A 3 -3.44 -26.77 62.98
N VAL A 4 -3.12 -26.78 61.68
CA VAL A 4 -3.77 -27.26 60.43
C VAL A 4 -5.00 -26.45 60.01
N SER A 5 -4.99 -26.04 58.72
CA SER A 5 -6.13 -25.86 57.77
C SER A 5 -6.33 -24.39 57.30
N PHE A 6 -6.50 -24.01 56.02
CA PHE A 6 -6.33 -24.57 54.67
C PHE A 6 -6.62 -23.43 53.67
N SER A 7 -5.84 -23.23 52.61
CA SER A 7 -6.30 -22.55 51.36
C SER A 7 -5.37 -22.97 50.22
N LYS A 8 -5.67 -24.08 49.52
CA LYS A 8 -6.45 -24.16 48.26
C LYS A 8 -5.61 -23.69 47.05
N LYS A 9 -4.85 -24.61 46.45
CA LYS A 9 -5.13 -25.38 45.20
C LYS A 9 -4.65 -24.65 43.93
N ASP A 10 -3.46 -25.02 43.47
CA ASP A 10 -3.07 -25.15 42.05
C ASP A 10 -3.78 -26.40 41.44
N PRO A 11 -3.88 -26.65 40.10
CA PRO A 11 -2.80 -26.48 39.11
C PRO A 11 -3.22 -26.21 37.63
N ILE A 12 -2.21 -26.30 36.72
CA ILE A 12 -2.20 -26.54 35.24
C ILE A 12 -2.79 -25.44 34.34
N VAL A 13 -2.07 -24.85 33.37
CA VAL A 13 -1.54 -25.49 32.14
C VAL A 13 -0.28 -24.79 31.58
N ALA A 14 0.71 -25.64 31.28
CA ALA A 14 1.77 -25.64 30.27
C ALA A 14 2.18 -24.36 29.47
N GLN A 15 3.50 -24.10 29.57
CA GLN A 15 4.46 -23.90 28.48
C GLN A 15 4.29 -22.72 27.50
N SER A 16 5.24 -21.79 27.55
CA SER A 16 6.12 -21.62 26.40
C SER A 16 7.55 -21.36 26.86
N VAL A 17 8.44 -22.22 26.39
CA VAL A 17 9.87 -22.29 26.67
C VAL A 17 10.63 -21.24 25.85
N ILE A 18 11.48 -20.49 26.55
CA ILE A 18 12.83 -19.92 26.30
C ILE A 18 13.52 -20.01 24.90
N PRO A 19 14.64 -19.28 24.66
CA PRO A 19 14.78 -18.17 23.71
C PRO A 19 15.65 -18.54 22.48
N SER A 20 15.74 -17.70 21.45
CA SER A 20 16.82 -17.82 20.44
C SER A 20 17.02 -16.55 19.63
N GLN A 21 18.25 -16.04 19.68
CA GLN A 21 18.73 -14.91 18.90
C GLN A 21 18.64 -15.19 17.40
N ARG A 22 18.18 -14.22 16.59
CA ARG A 22 18.52 -14.20 15.16
C ARG A 22 18.32 -12.82 14.53
N GLY A 23 19.46 -12.21 14.19
CA GLY A 23 19.59 -11.29 13.06
C GLY A 23 19.28 -9.84 13.37
N ALA A 24 20.34 -9.05 13.54
CA ALA A 24 20.36 -7.76 12.88
C ALA A 24 20.10 -8.03 11.38
N VAL A 25 18.86 -7.84 10.93
CA VAL A 25 18.64 -7.56 9.51
C VAL A 25 19.23 -6.18 9.31
N ALA A 26 20.48 -6.16 8.85
CA ALA A 26 21.02 -5.00 8.17
C ALA A 26 19.95 -4.56 7.17
N VAL A 27 19.35 -3.40 7.42
CA VAL A 27 18.52 -2.72 6.42
C VAL A 27 19.52 -2.25 5.36
N LEU A 28 19.87 -3.18 4.47
CA LEU A 28 20.46 -2.85 3.19
C LEU A 28 19.52 -1.84 2.53
N PRO A 29 20.03 -0.81 1.82
CA PRO A 29 19.16 0.09 1.08
C PRO A 29 18.25 -0.76 0.19
N GLN A 30 16.96 -0.79 0.50
CA GLN A 30 15.99 -1.48 -0.34
C GLN A 30 16.02 -0.72 -1.66
N GLU A 31 16.69 -1.31 -2.65
CA GLU A 31 16.53 -0.93 -4.05
C GLU A 31 15.03 -0.85 -4.26
N GLN A 32 14.54 0.36 -4.55
CA GLN A 32 13.12 0.69 -4.56
C GLN A 32 12.41 -0.18 -5.60
N GLU A 33 11.99 -1.37 -5.20
CA GLU A 33 11.35 -2.31 -6.09
C GLU A 33 9.97 -1.74 -6.37
N MET A 34 9.83 -1.13 -7.55
CA MET A 34 8.57 -0.52 -7.95
C MET A 34 7.50 -1.60 -7.94
N GLU A 35 6.54 -1.49 -7.03
CA GLU A 35 5.48 -2.47 -6.87
C GLU A 35 4.65 -2.54 -8.16
N LYS A 36 4.41 -3.76 -8.67
CA LYS A 36 3.64 -3.98 -9.90
C LYS A 36 2.33 -4.66 -9.58
N ILE A 37 1.25 -4.17 -10.20
CA ILE A 37 -0.08 -4.77 -10.08
C ILE A 37 -0.72 -4.94 -11.46
N THR A 38 -1.43 -6.05 -11.65
CA THR A 38 -2.25 -6.26 -12.84
C THR A 38 -3.59 -5.57 -12.66
N LEU A 39 -3.97 -4.69 -13.59
CA LEU A 39 -5.26 -4.01 -13.58
C LEU A 39 -6.41 -5.03 -13.65
N PRO A 40 -7.26 -5.15 -12.62
CA PRO A 40 -8.36 -6.10 -12.63
C PRO A 40 -9.42 -5.78 -13.69
N GLU A 41 -10.16 -6.79 -14.13
CA GLU A 41 -11.30 -6.57 -15.03
C GLU A 41 -12.33 -5.61 -14.43
N GLY A 42 -12.84 -4.69 -15.25
CA GLY A 42 -13.82 -3.68 -14.84
C GLY A 42 -13.29 -2.57 -13.93
N LYS A 43 -12.01 -2.59 -13.52
CA LYS A 43 -11.38 -1.49 -12.77
C LYS A 43 -10.74 -0.47 -13.71
N THR A 44 -10.78 0.80 -13.31
CA THR A 44 -10.08 1.91 -13.96
C THR A 44 -8.89 2.36 -13.10
N LEU A 45 -7.96 3.14 -13.67
CA LEU A 45 -6.88 3.76 -12.90
C LEU A 45 -7.39 4.59 -11.72
N ARG A 46 -8.54 5.27 -11.88
CA ARG A 46 -9.22 6.02 -10.81
C ARG A 46 -9.69 5.13 -9.67
N LEU A 47 -10.29 3.99 -9.98
CA LEU A 47 -10.70 3.03 -8.96
C LEU A 47 -9.50 2.34 -8.29
N LEU A 48 -8.44 2.07 -9.05
CA LEU A 48 -7.20 1.53 -8.52
C LEU A 48 -6.51 2.54 -7.57
N ALA A 49 -6.46 3.82 -7.96
CA ALA A 49 -5.92 4.88 -7.12
C ALA A 49 -6.73 5.08 -5.83
N LEU A 50 -8.06 4.97 -5.90
CA LEU A 50 -8.91 5.01 -4.71
C LEU A 50 -8.58 3.86 -3.75
N ASP A 51 -8.43 2.64 -4.26
CA ASP A 51 -8.16 1.43 -3.47
C ASP A 51 -6.79 1.49 -2.78
N ILE A 52 -5.76 1.96 -3.51
CA ILE A 52 -4.38 1.99 -3.01
C ILE A 52 -4.12 3.29 -2.24
N PHE A 53 -4.37 4.44 -2.85
CA PHE A 53 -3.97 5.74 -2.32
C PHE A 53 -5.04 6.44 -1.49
N GLY A 54 -6.30 5.98 -1.55
CA GLY A 54 -7.42 6.55 -0.81
C GLY A 54 -8.14 7.69 -1.55
N ASP A 55 -7.67 8.09 -2.73
CA ASP A 55 -8.35 9.10 -3.56
C ASP A 55 -8.23 8.78 -5.05
N ARG A 56 -9.29 9.06 -5.81
CA ARG A 56 -9.37 8.78 -7.25
C ARG A 56 -8.42 9.64 -8.05
N GLU A 57 -8.14 10.87 -7.62
CA GLU A 57 -7.34 11.86 -8.36
C GLU A 57 -5.88 11.43 -8.50
N PHE A 58 -5.38 10.53 -7.65
CA PHE A 58 -4.04 9.97 -7.75
C PHE A 58 -3.84 8.99 -8.92
N TRP A 59 -4.87 8.73 -9.72
CA TRP A 59 -4.76 7.95 -10.96
C TRP A 59 -3.67 8.47 -11.90
N ILE A 60 -3.46 9.78 -11.88
CA ILE A 60 -2.49 10.44 -12.75
C ILE A 60 -1.07 9.93 -12.50
N TYR A 61 -0.72 9.63 -11.25
CA TYR A 61 0.62 9.16 -10.92
C TYR A 61 0.83 7.71 -11.38
N ILE A 62 -0.21 6.87 -11.33
CA ILE A 62 -0.16 5.53 -11.93
C ILE A 62 0.01 5.65 -13.46
N TYR A 63 -0.70 6.59 -14.10
CA TYR A 63 -0.55 6.82 -15.52
C TYR A 63 0.86 7.29 -15.89
N LEU A 64 1.45 8.23 -15.14
CA LEU A 64 2.79 8.76 -15.45
C LEU A 64 3.88 7.69 -15.40
N GLU A 65 3.83 6.77 -14.44
CA GLU A 65 4.74 5.62 -14.33
C GLU A 65 4.57 4.59 -15.46
N ASN A 66 3.45 4.63 -16.19
CA ASN A 66 3.10 3.65 -17.22
C ASN A 66 2.74 4.27 -18.56
N LYS A 67 3.05 5.55 -18.78
CA LYS A 67 2.65 6.30 -19.99
C LYS A 67 3.25 5.70 -21.27
N ASP A 68 4.34 4.95 -21.15
CA ASP A 68 4.96 4.19 -22.24
C ASP A 68 4.09 3.01 -22.70
N LYS A 69 3.27 2.45 -21.81
CA LYS A 69 2.38 1.31 -22.08
C LYS A 69 0.92 1.72 -22.26
N ILE A 70 0.54 2.87 -21.72
CA ILE A 70 -0.83 3.37 -21.72
C ILE A 70 -0.91 4.57 -22.67
N PRO A 71 -1.24 4.36 -23.96
CA PRO A 71 -1.33 5.46 -24.92
C PRO A 71 -2.52 6.38 -24.65
N ASN A 72 -3.58 5.89 -24.01
CA ASN A 72 -4.75 6.68 -23.65
C ASN A 72 -5.20 6.37 -22.22
N PRO A 73 -5.14 7.33 -21.27
CA PRO A 73 -5.53 7.10 -19.87
C PRO A 73 -7.02 6.77 -19.69
N ASN A 74 -7.88 7.13 -20.65
CA ASN A 74 -9.30 6.80 -20.65
C ASN A 74 -9.60 5.36 -21.12
N LYS A 75 -8.61 4.68 -21.72
CA LYS A 75 -8.76 3.34 -22.30
C LYS A 75 -7.60 2.44 -21.89
N VAL A 76 -7.62 1.99 -20.64
CA VAL A 76 -6.63 1.04 -20.13
C VAL A 76 -7.22 -0.38 -20.17
N PRO A 77 -6.64 -1.32 -20.94
CA PRO A 77 -7.10 -2.70 -20.98
C PRO A 77 -6.99 -3.37 -19.61
N ALA A 78 -7.96 -4.19 -19.25
CA ALA A 78 -7.81 -5.11 -18.12
C ALA A 78 -6.66 -6.09 -18.39
N GLY A 79 -6.00 -6.55 -17.34
CA GLY A 79 -4.79 -7.38 -17.45
C GLY A 79 -3.51 -6.59 -17.70
N THR A 80 -3.57 -5.26 -17.85
CA THR A 80 -2.37 -4.42 -17.98
C THR A 80 -1.55 -4.47 -16.69
N VAL A 81 -0.27 -4.81 -16.79
CA VAL A 81 0.67 -4.75 -15.67
C VAL A 81 1.12 -3.30 -15.47
N LEU A 82 0.72 -2.72 -14.34
CA LEU A 82 0.95 -1.35 -13.95
C LEU A 82 2.02 -1.28 -12.88
N VAL A 83 2.96 -0.36 -13.04
CA VAL A 83 3.89 0.06 -12.01
C VAL A 83 3.18 1.07 -11.10
N LEU A 84 3.24 0.86 -9.78
CA LEU A 84 2.68 1.77 -8.80
C LEU A 84 3.70 2.86 -8.44
N PRO A 85 3.27 4.13 -8.35
CA PRO A 85 4.14 5.21 -7.95
C PRO A 85 4.50 5.11 -6.46
N ASP A 86 5.75 5.44 -6.14
CA ASP A 86 6.15 5.68 -4.76
C ASP A 86 5.43 6.94 -4.22
N ARG A 87 4.81 6.82 -3.05
CA ARG A 87 4.05 7.92 -2.43
C ARG A 87 4.93 9.13 -2.12
N SER A 88 6.19 8.91 -1.77
CA SER A 88 7.15 9.95 -1.41
C SER A 88 7.51 10.81 -2.62
N VAL A 89 7.67 10.18 -3.80
CA VAL A 89 8.04 10.87 -5.06
C VAL A 89 7.00 11.92 -5.45
N TYR A 90 5.72 11.58 -5.33
CA TYR A 90 4.63 12.47 -5.71
C TYR A 90 3.99 13.20 -4.52
N SER A 91 4.47 12.95 -3.30
CA SER A 91 3.87 13.44 -2.06
C SER A 91 2.38 13.05 -1.95
N ILE A 92 2.05 11.79 -2.26
CA ILE A 92 0.69 11.26 -2.27
C ILE A 92 0.14 11.19 -0.85
N ASN A 93 -0.79 12.09 -0.55
CA ASN A 93 -1.52 12.11 0.70
C ASN A 93 -3.01 12.45 0.45
N ALA A 94 -3.91 11.49 0.69
CA ALA A 94 -5.35 11.66 0.53
C ALA A 94 -5.98 12.57 1.61
N ALA A 95 -5.31 12.72 2.76
CA ALA A 95 -5.75 13.63 3.82
C ALA A 95 -5.29 15.08 3.61
N ASP A 96 -4.42 15.33 2.63
CA ASP A 96 -3.96 16.67 2.27
C ASP A 96 -4.68 17.19 1.01
N PRO A 97 -5.54 18.22 1.14
CA PRO A 97 -6.22 18.83 0.00
C PRO A 97 -5.28 19.38 -1.07
N HIS A 98 -4.07 19.83 -0.70
CA HIS A 98 -3.11 20.35 -1.68
C HIS A 98 -2.54 19.24 -2.56
N SER A 99 -2.20 18.10 -1.97
CA SER A 99 -1.80 16.88 -2.67
C SER A 99 -2.90 16.41 -3.65
N VAL A 100 -4.16 16.34 -3.21
CA VAL A 100 -5.30 15.95 -4.06
C VAL A 100 -5.53 16.97 -5.18
N ALA A 101 -5.50 18.27 -4.88
CA ALA A 101 -5.68 19.33 -5.87
C ALA A 101 -4.59 19.31 -6.93
N LYS A 102 -3.32 19.08 -6.54
CA LYS A 102 -2.20 18.93 -7.47
C LYS A 102 -2.41 17.75 -8.42
N ALA A 103 -2.80 16.59 -7.89
CA ALA A 103 -3.08 15.41 -8.70
C ALA A 103 -4.24 15.65 -9.67
N LYS A 104 -5.31 16.28 -9.20
CA LYS A 104 -6.46 16.67 -10.01
C LYS A 104 -6.06 17.59 -11.16
N SER A 105 -5.34 18.68 -10.88
CA SER A 105 -4.91 19.62 -11.91
C SER A 105 -4.04 18.96 -12.97
N LEU A 106 -3.11 18.09 -12.56
CA LEU A 106 -2.25 17.35 -13.50
C LEU A 106 -3.05 16.34 -14.32
N GLY A 107 -4.02 15.67 -13.70
CA GLY A 107 -4.94 14.77 -14.39
C GLY A 107 -5.79 15.50 -15.43
N ASP A 108 -6.35 16.65 -15.07
CA ASP A 108 -7.13 17.49 -15.98
C ASP A 108 -6.28 17.99 -17.15
N GLU A 109 -5.02 18.38 -16.91
CA GLU A 109 -4.07 18.78 -17.96
C GLU A 109 -3.79 17.64 -18.93
N VAL A 110 -3.49 16.45 -18.42
CA VAL A 110 -3.23 15.26 -19.27
C VAL A 110 -4.48 14.88 -20.07
N LEU A 111 -5.67 14.93 -19.46
CA LEU A 111 -6.91 14.57 -20.16
C LEU A 111 -7.28 15.55 -21.28
N ARG A 112 -6.83 16.81 -21.23
CA ARG A 112 -7.05 17.79 -22.32
C ARG A 112 -6.29 17.44 -23.60
N ALA A 113 -5.29 16.57 -23.52
CA ALA A 113 -4.50 16.15 -24.68
C ALA A 113 -5.14 15.00 -25.49
N PHE A 114 -6.32 14.51 -25.08
CA PHE A 114 -7.01 13.35 -25.67
C PHE A 114 -8.46 13.67 -26.04
#